data_AF-A0A4R8DPI9-F1
#
_entry.id   AF-A0A4R8DPI9-F1
#
_cell.length_a   1.000
_cell.length_b   1.000
_cell.length_c   1.000
_cell.angle_alpha   90.00
_cell.angle_beta   90.00
_cell.angle_gamma   90.00
#
_symmetry.space_group_name_H-M   'P 1'
#
loop_
_entity.id
_entity.type
_entity.pdbx_description
1 polymer ?
#
loop_
_entity_poly.entity_id
_entity_poly.type
_entity_poly.pdbx_seq_one_letter_code
_entity_poly.pdbx_strand_id
1 'polypeptide(L)'
;MLVACWWCIAATGGPVTLDTVPVIRDTPVVKTSWWKRNLQELKNKRYRDSLLSRLSRDNATSPGDDSSIQKSEHVFLPQQGRHIRRIYFRRVQVFGPNDIYDTTFQSSNRLLKLANNMHYDSRQWVIKQSLFFHPGDTVNAYELADNERYLRNLPFIQDARIYLTSASSNSDSVDINVVTKDVFEYGGDLSELSNTNAKFDIYNNDLFGAGQSFAFGFLWDKTFMPRVGTQVQYTKSNIGGTFIDGSVGYTYLNNNAPLDTNTYEGSYYISLNRPLYRRVTPVIGGLSLAKNFSINIHSLGDSLYRNYQYNIVDAWVGYNCWPGMERSNGSEARGPSLAILLRHYNLYFTQYPIPQYKADPVYNNRRYLLGEFALYRQDFFKAHYFFGFGRTEDVPLGYTIGLYGGEETWVQRQRAYSGLNLQKYWVTPLKGLLNTQLGLSSFWHPGTGSEDAVIHGEVDYYSRLVTFPWSRFREFIMLDYLDCPNPFFYKPLNINNQFGIYGISNTQINGFQRLNMRAYSNFYTPLKVYGFKFNLQATIQTSQLAYRDENLFDNRLYAGFGLGCEVRNENLTFNTLKIDANYYPYVPPGMRGNFYFEITTVSDFRFNIFALTAPSYLSYR
;
A
#
# COMPACT_ATOMS: atom_id res chain seq x y z
N MET A 1 5.72 1.67 -42.15
CA MET A 1 7.04 2.35 -42.24
C MET A 1 7.63 2.34 -40.84
N LEU A 2 8.69 1.63 -40.48
CA LEU A 2 9.75 0.94 -41.20
C LEU A 2 10.12 -0.34 -40.41
N VAL A 3 10.26 -1.44 -41.15
CA VAL A 3 10.80 -2.74 -40.73
C VAL A 3 11.95 -3.05 -41.69
N ALA A 4 13.10 -3.52 -41.19
CA ALA A 4 14.13 -4.29 -41.91
C ALA A 4 15.19 -4.68 -40.85
N CYS A 5 15.53 -5.93 -40.51
CA CYS A 5 15.70 -7.21 -41.21
C CYS A 5 16.79 -7.18 -42.29
N TRP A 6 17.95 -7.76 -41.96
CA TRP A 6 19.13 -7.88 -42.80
C TRP A 6 19.73 -9.28 -42.58
N TRP A 7 19.70 -10.13 -43.61
CA TRP A 7 20.85 -10.91 -44.11
C TRP A 7 20.44 -12.01 -45.11
N CYS A 8 21.00 -11.94 -46.32
CA CYS A 8 21.25 -13.04 -47.26
C CYS A 8 22.35 -12.60 -48.23
N ILE A 9 23.48 -13.31 -48.27
CA ILE A 9 24.34 -13.42 -49.46
C ILE A 9 24.81 -14.88 -49.58
N ALA A 10 24.75 -15.38 -50.81
CA ALA A 10 24.96 -16.74 -51.25
C ALA A 10 26.41 -17.02 -51.72
N ALA A 11 26.63 -18.28 -52.06
CA ALA A 11 27.88 -18.99 -52.30
C ALA A 11 28.58 -18.77 -53.66
N THR A 12 29.87 -19.11 -53.70
CA THR A 12 30.66 -19.70 -54.81
C THR A 12 31.75 -20.57 -54.13
N GLY A 13 32.22 -21.75 -54.53
CA GLY A 13 32.14 -22.58 -55.73
C GLY A 13 33.55 -23.13 -56.03
N GLY A 14 33.80 -24.45 -55.91
CA GLY A 14 35.07 -25.07 -56.35
C GLY A 14 35.42 -26.43 -55.70
N PRO A 15 35.57 -27.54 -56.47
CA PRO A 15 35.85 -28.89 -55.95
C PRO A 15 37.28 -29.39 -56.24
N VAL A 16 37.89 -30.18 -55.34
CA VAL A 16 38.96 -31.16 -55.67
C VAL A 16 38.87 -32.35 -54.70
N THR A 17 39.00 -33.55 -55.27
CA THR A 17 38.78 -34.90 -54.73
C THR A 17 40.04 -35.62 -54.24
N LEU A 18 39.81 -36.78 -53.57
CA LEU A 18 40.70 -37.88 -53.16
C LEU A 18 41.40 -37.67 -51.81
N ASP A 19 41.47 -38.59 -50.83
CA ASP A 19 40.97 -39.96 -50.61
C ASP A 19 41.49 -40.31 -49.17
N THR A 20 40.81 -40.87 -48.16
CA THR A 20 40.28 -42.24 -48.02
C THR A 20 39.76 -42.48 -46.58
N VAL A 21 38.96 -43.55 -46.43
CA VAL A 21 38.60 -44.35 -45.23
C VAL A 21 37.33 -43.94 -44.44
N PRO A 22 36.36 -44.86 -44.23
CA PRO A 22 35.05 -44.55 -43.68
C PRO A 22 35.06 -44.55 -42.14
N VAL A 23 34.43 -43.54 -41.54
CA VAL A 23 34.08 -43.55 -40.11
C VAL A 23 32.56 -43.42 -40.02
N ILE A 24 31.94 -44.42 -39.41
CA ILE A 24 30.53 -44.45 -39.03
C ILE A 24 30.26 -43.19 -38.20
N ARG A 25 29.43 -42.27 -38.73
CA ARG A 25 28.97 -41.12 -37.97
C ARG A 25 27.82 -41.55 -37.07
N ASP A 26 28.07 -41.46 -35.78
CA ASP A 26 27.06 -41.47 -34.74
C ASP A 26 25.92 -40.49 -35.05
N THR A 27 24.71 -40.92 -34.73
CA THR A 27 23.45 -40.15 -34.78
C THR A 27 23.60 -38.75 -34.16
N PRO A 28 22.94 -37.71 -34.71
CA PRO A 28 23.04 -36.37 -34.16
C PRO A 28 22.35 -36.31 -32.80
N VAL A 29 23.11 -35.94 -31.77
CA VAL A 29 22.59 -35.56 -30.45
C VAL A 29 21.69 -34.34 -30.62
N VAL A 30 20.38 -34.57 -30.49
CA VAL A 30 19.38 -33.50 -30.38
C VAL A 30 19.73 -32.68 -29.14
N LYS A 31 20.21 -31.44 -29.34
CA LYS A 31 20.34 -30.43 -28.29
C LYS A 31 18.94 -30.09 -27.78
N THR A 32 18.44 -30.83 -26.80
CA THR A 32 17.24 -30.48 -26.05
C THR A 32 17.52 -29.23 -25.24
N SER A 33 16.67 -28.21 -25.42
CA SER A 33 16.81 -26.94 -24.70
C SER A 33 16.78 -27.17 -23.19
N TRP A 34 17.66 -26.47 -22.47
CA TRP A 34 17.79 -26.52 -21.00
C TRP A 34 16.43 -26.38 -20.28
N TRP A 35 15.52 -25.57 -20.84
CA TRP A 35 14.14 -25.40 -20.38
C TRP A 35 13.33 -26.70 -20.39
N LYS A 36 13.42 -27.51 -21.47
CA LYS A 36 12.66 -28.77 -21.59
C LYS A 36 13.16 -29.82 -20.59
N ARG A 37 14.47 -29.83 -20.29
CA ARG A 37 15.07 -30.75 -19.32
C ARG A 37 14.64 -30.44 -17.89
N ASN A 38 14.68 -29.16 -17.48
CA ASN A 38 14.19 -28.76 -16.15
C ASN A 38 12.68 -29.00 -15.99
N LEU A 39 11.88 -28.77 -17.03
CA LEU A 39 10.44 -29.08 -17.03
C LEU A 39 10.15 -30.58 -16.88
N GLN A 40 11.00 -31.45 -17.44
CA GLN A 40 10.88 -32.91 -17.27
C GLN A 40 11.36 -33.38 -15.90
N GLU A 41 12.43 -32.81 -15.36
CA GLU A 41 12.93 -33.12 -14.01
C GLU A 41 11.93 -32.66 -12.92
N LEU A 42 11.21 -31.55 -13.13
CA LEU A 42 10.09 -31.08 -12.29
C LEU A 42 8.84 -31.97 -12.36
N LYS A 43 8.71 -32.88 -13.33
CA LYS A 43 7.60 -33.85 -13.38
C LYS A 43 7.85 -35.08 -12.49
N ASN A 44 9.08 -35.33 -12.06
CA ASN A 44 9.43 -36.51 -11.28
C ASN A 44 9.14 -36.30 -9.77
N LYS A 45 8.18 -37.08 -9.23
CA LYS A 45 7.66 -36.93 -7.86
C LYS A 45 8.75 -37.03 -6.79
N ARG A 46 9.68 -37.98 -6.91
CA ARG A 46 10.78 -38.16 -5.94
C ARG A 46 11.78 -37.00 -5.94
N TYR A 47 12.02 -36.40 -7.12
CA TYR A 47 12.88 -35.22 -7.23
C TYR A 47 12.18 -33.99 -6.64
N ARG A 48 10.89 -33.78 -6.94
CA ARG A 48 10.07 -32.75 -6.29
C ARG A 48 10.08 -32.87 -4.77
N ASP A 49 9.84 -34.06 -4.23
CA ASP A 49 9.78 -34.28 -2.77
C ASP A 49 11.16 -34.10 -2.10
N SER A 50 12.24 -34.53 -2.76
CA SER A 50 13.63 -34.28 -2.33
C SER A 50 14.01 -32.80 -2.40
N LEU A 51 13.51 -32.08 -3.40
CA LEU A 51 13.83 -30.67 -3.62
C LEU A 51 13.01 -29.80 -2.65
N LEU A 52 11.72 -30.09 -2.49
CA LEU A 52 10.82 -29.45 -1.52
C LEU A 52 11.29 -29.65 -0.06
N SER A 53 11.78 -30.85 0.30
CA SER A 53 12.28 -31.13 1.66
C SER A 53 13.65 -30.49 1.97
N ARG A 54 14.49 -30.24 0.96
CA ARG A 54 15.73 -29.45 1.11
C ARG A 54 15.47 -27.95 1.11
N LEU A 55 14.46 -27.50 0.35
CA LEU A 55 14.06 -26.09 0.25
C LEU A 55 13.25 -25.60 1.45
N SER A 56 12.44 -26.46 2.07
CA SER A 56 11.67 -26.12 3.27
C SER A 56 12.51 -26.01 4.55
N ARG A 57 13.79 -26.42 4.49
CA ARG A 57 14.75 -26.41 5.61
C ARG A 57 15.86 -25.37 5.44
N ASP A 58 15.62 -24.29 4.71
CA ASP A 58 16.50 -23.12 4.77
C ASP A 58 16.38 -22.51 6.17
N ASN A 59 17.27 -22.93 7.08
CA ASN A 59 17.44 -22.39 8.42
C ASN A 59 17.92 -20.93 8.31
N ALA A 60 17.00 -20.01 8.06
CA ALA A 60 17.22 -18.61 8.32
C ALA A 60 17.21 -18.41 9.84
N THR A 61 18.24 -17.77 10.38
CA THR A 61 18.23 -17.23 11.74
C THR A 61 16.96 -16.40 11.93
N SER A 62 16.25 -16.66 13.03
CA SER A 62 15.09 -15.84 13.39
C SER A 62 15.60 -14.41 13.63
N PRO A 63 14.90 -13.37 13.13
CA PRO A 63 15.15 -12.01 13.58
C PRO A 63 15.16 -12.00 15.12
N GLY A 64 15.99 -11.13 15.70
CA GLY A 64 16.10 -10.97 17.15
C GLY A 64 14.73 -10.82 17.83
N ASP A 65 14.69 -11.13 19.13
CA ASP A 65 13.45 -11.23 19.90
C ASP A 65 12.64 -9.91 19.88
N ASP A 66 11.62 -9.83 19.03
CA ASP A 66 10.64 -8.73 18.90
C ASP A 66 9.75 -8.57 20.15
N SER A 67 10.02 -9.34 21.21
CA SER A 67 9.28 -9.32 22.47
C SER A 67 9.38 -8.01 23.27
N SER A 68 10.17 -7.03 22.79
CA SER A 68 10.29 -5.72 23.41
C SER A 68 9.97 -4.60 22.42
N ILE A 69 8.92 -3.83 22.73
CA ILE A 69 8.57 -2.59 22.03
C ILE A 69 9.63 -1.55 22.43
N GLN A 70 10.71 -1.47 21.64
CA GLN A 70 11.78 -0.49 21.82
C GLN A 70 11.65 0.61 20.77
N LYS A 71 11.73 1.86 21.22
CA LYS A 71 11.67 3.01 20.31
C LYS A 71 12.87 3.02 19.36
N SER A 72 12.63 3.38 18.11
CA SER A 72 13.64 3.32 17.04
C SER A 72 14.86 4.21 17.31
N GLU A 73 14.72 5.33 18.03
CA GLU A 73 15.81 6.25 18.36
C GLU A 73 16.83 5.70 19.37
N HIS A 74 16.47 4.69 20.17
CA HIS A 74 17.28 4.27 21.33
C HIS A 74 18.68 3.80 20.94
N VAL A 75 18.83 3.22 19.74
CA VAL A 75 20.10 2.73 19.18
C VAL A 75 21.11 3.88 18.94
N PHE A 76 20.62 5.09 18.70
CA PHE A 76 21.45 6.24 18.30
C PHE A 76 21.78 7.18 19.47
N LEU A 77 21.02 7.13 20.56
CA LEU A 77 21.22 7.98 21.74
C LEU A 77 22.66 8.00 22.29
N PRO A 78 23.41 6.88 22.34
CA PRO A 78 24.77 6.88 22.91
C PRO A 78 25.77 7.76 22.15
N GLN A 79 25.47 8.16 20.92
CA GLN A 79 26.36 8.95 20.06
C GLN A 79 25.77 10.33 19.71
N GLN A 80 24.71 10.75 20.39
CA GLN A 80 24.07 12.06 20.23
C GLN A 80 25.11 13.20 20.33
N GLY A 81 25.00 14.19 19.45
CA GLY A 81 25.81 15.41 19.48
C GLY A 81 27.21 15.30 18.85
N ARG A 82 27.69 14.11 18.49
CA ARG A 82 28.97 13.93 17.78
C ARG A 82 28.90 14.45 16.34
N HIS A 83 30.03 14.79 15.73
CA HIS A 83 30.08 15.30 14.35
C HIS A 83 30.12 14.18 13.30
N ILE A 84 29.31 14.30 12.25
CA ILE A 84 29.28 13.35 11.14
C ILE A 84 30.44 13.66 10.19
N ARG A 85 31.43 12.77 10.13
CA ARG A 85 32.63 12.98 9.29
C ARG A 85 32.41 12.52 7.86
N ARG A 86 31.99 11.26 7.67
CA ARG A 86 31.77 10.64 6.36
C ARG A 86 30.53 9.76 6.37
N ILE A 87 29.91 9.64 5.20
CA ILE A 87 28.77 8.76 4.96
C ILE A 87 29.18 7.74 3.90
N TYR A 88 29.14 6.46 4.26
CA TYR A 88 29.37 5.34 3.38
C TYR A 88 28.02 4.69 3.03
N PHE A 89 27.94 4.17 1.81
CA PHE A 89 26.75 3.48 1.31
C PHE A 89 27.12 2.04 1.00
N ARG A 90 26.38 1.09 1.57
CA ARG A 90 26.54 -0.32 1.30
C ARG A 90 25.20 -0.90 0.86
N ARG A 91 25.19 -1.60 -0.28
CA ARG A 91 23.99 -2.29 -0.78
C ARG A 91 24.10 -3.78 -0.54
N VAL A 92 23.00 -4.37 -0.12
CA VAL A 92 22.84 -5.82 0.05
C VAL A 92 22.10 -6.37 -1.16
N GLN A 93 22.50 -7.55 -1.63
CA GLN A 93 21.85 -8.20 -2.77
C GLN A 93 20.38 -8.53 -2.46
N VAL A 94 19.50 -8.32 -3.44
CA VAL A 94 18.05 -8.57 -3.35
C VAL A 94 17.75 -10.02 -2.95
N PHE A 95 18.29 -10.99 -3.70
CA PHE A 95 18.19 -12.43 -3.37
C PHE A 95 19.38 -12.91 -2.52
N GLY A 96 19.71 -12.14 -1.49
CA GLY A 96 20.67 -12.48 -0.45
C GLY A 96 20.01 -13.05 0.82
N PRO A 97 20.72 -13.02 1.96
CA PRO A 97 20.15 -13.36 3.27
C PRO A 97 18.87 -12.55 3.56
N ASN A 98 17.93 -13.15 4.30
CA ASN A 98 16.65 -12.52 4.62
C ASN A 98 16.81 -11.31 5.55
N ASP A 99 17.91 -11.28 6.28
CA ASP A 99 18.24 -10.30 7.29
C ASP A 99 19.44 -9.47 6.82
N ILE A 100 19.39 -8.15 7.00
CA ILE A 100 20.53 -7.26 6.76
C ILE A 100 21.70 -7.60 7.71
N TYR A 101 21.43 -8.23 8.86
CA TYR A 101 22.46 -8.57 9.85
C TYR A 101 23.40 -9.71 9.40
N ASP A 102 22.97 -10.61 8.52
CA ASP A 102 23.85 -11.59 7.90
C ASP A 102 24.20 -11.09 6.49
N THR A 103 25.46 -10.84 6.17
CA THR A 103 25.88 -10.41 4.81
C THR A 103 26.75 -11.47 4.11
N THR A 104 26.89 -12.64 4.72
CA THR A 104 27.81 -13.70 4.27
C THR A 104 27.13 -14.76 3.41
N PHE A 105 25.80 -14.82 3.43
CA PHE A 105 25.04 -15.81 2.69
C PHE A 105 25.05 -15.53 1.18
N GLN A 106 25.54 -16.51 0.40
CA GLN A 106 25.40 -16.52 -1.05
C GLN A 106 24.47 -17.65 -1.46
N SER A 107 23.41 -17.33 -2.19
CA SER A 107 22.50 -18.35 -2.72
C SER A 107 23.23 -19.25 -3.73
N SER A 108 23.17 -20.56 -3.53
CA SER A 108 23.74 -21.56 -4.45
C SER A 108 22.91 -21.75 -5.73
N ASN A 109 21.73 -21.12 -5.82
CA ASN A 109 20.76 -21.38 -6.87
C ASN A 109 20.98 -20.52 -8.13
N ARG A 110 21.07 -21.15 -9.30
CA ARG A 110 21.36 -20.49 -10.59
C ARG A 110 20.26 -19.52 -11.04
N LEU A 111 19.00 -19.81 -10.72
CA LEU A 111 17.87 -18.92 -11.06
C LEU A 111 17.93 -17.60 -10.27
N LEU A 112 18.26 -17.68 -8.97
CA LEU A 112 18.41 -16.50 -8.13
C LEU A 112 19.62 -15.65 -8.53
N LYS A 113 20.70 -16.27 -9.00
CA LYS A 113 21.85 -15.56 -9.59
C LYS A 113 21.49 -14.84 -10.89
N LEU A 114 20.71 -15.47 -11.77
CA LEU A 114 20.23 -14.81 -12.99
C LEU A 114 19.32 -13.62 -12.66
N ALA A 115 18.42 -13.77 -11.69
CA ALA A 115 17.55 -12.69 -11.23
C ALA A 115 18.36 -11.52 -10.66
N ASN A 116 19.34 -11.78 -9.79
CA ASN A 116 20.26 -10.74 -9.30
C ASN A 116 21.03 -10.05 -10.43
N ASN A 117 21.37 -10.75 -11.52
CA ASN A 117 22.05 -10.14 -12.68
C ASN A 117 21.12 -9.28 -13.56
N MET A 118 19.80 -9.51 -13.51
CA MET A 118 18.82 -8.70 -14.25
C MET A 118 18.32 -7.49 -13.45
N HIS A 119 18.51 -7.49 -12.14
CA HIS A 119 18.16 -6.40 -11.24
C HIS A 119 19.04 -5.16 -11.50
N TYR A 120 18.42 -4.00 -11.56
CA TYR A 120 19.12 -2.72 -11.49
C TYR A 120 19.15 -2.20 -10.06
N ASP A 121 20.33 -2.15 -9.46
CA ASP A 121 20.49 -1.58 -8.11
C ASP A 121 20.11 -0.08 -8.07
N SER A 122 19.44 0.34 -6.99
CA SER A 122 19.14 1.74 -6.74
C SER A 122 20.42 2.57 -6.72
N ARG A 123 20.47 3.65 -7.49
CA ARG A 123 21.66 4.50 -7.61
C ARG A 123 21.96 5.23 -6.31
N GLN A 124 23.25 5.42 -6.01
CA GLN A 124 23.69 6.04 -4.75
C GLN A 124 23.18 7.47 -4.60
N TRP A 125 23.06 8.21 -5.69
CA TRP A 125 22.54 9.58 -5.67
C TRP A 125 21.07 9.63 -5.22
N VAL A 126 20.26 8.61 -5.54
CA VAL A 126 18.86 8.50 -5.07
C VAL A 126 18.82 8.33 -3.57
N ILE A 127 19.61 7.40 -3.03
CA ILE A 127 19.70 7.17 -1.58
C ILE A 127 20.23 8.42 -0.87
N LYS A 128 21.26 9.06 -1.44
CA LYS A 128 21.84 10.29 -0.89
C LYS A 128 20.83 11.45 -0.84
N GLN A 129 20.01 11.62 -1.88
CA GLN A 129 18.95 12.64 -1.92
C GLN A 129 17.83 12.39 -0.92
N SER A 130 17.70 11.16 -0.43
CA SER A 130 16.70 10.75 0.57
C SER A 130 17.22 10.84 2.01
N LEU A 131 18.48 11.24 2.23
CA LEU A 131 19.03 11.47 3.57
C LEU A 131 18.61 12.84 4.12
N PHE A 132 18.40 12.93 5.44
CA PHE A 132 18.06 14.20 6.12
C PHE A 132 19.29 14.97 6.61
N PHE A 133 20.44 14.31 6.66
CA PHE A 133 21.69 14.80 7.22
C PHE A 133 22.82 14.76 6.18
N HIS A 134 23.83 15.59 6.40
CA HIS A 134 25.00 15.74 5.54
C HIS A 134 26.30 15.57 6.35
N PRO A 135 27.44 15.27 5.69
CA PRO A 135 28.74 15.35 6.34
C PRO A 135 28.97 16.76 6.90
N GLY A 136 29.35 16.85 8.17
CA GLY A 136 29.51 18.10 8.94
C GLY A 136 28.43 18.33 9.99
N ASP A 137 27.25 17.74 9.83
CA ASP A 137 26.14 17.88 10.77
C ASP A 137 26.43 17.17 12.10
N THR A 138 25.67 17.51 13.15
CA THR A 138 25.72 16.80 14.43
C THR A 138 24.75 15.61 14.42
N VAL A 139 25.12 14.54 15.11
CA VAL A 139 24.28 13.35 15.25
C VAL A 139 23.03 13.70 16.05
N ASN A 140 21.89 13.59 15.39
CA ASN A 140 20.57 13.63 16.01
C ASN A 140 19.91 12.24 15.90
N ALA A 141 19.79 11.55 17.03
CA ALA A 141 19.22 10.20 17.13
C ALA A 141 17.81 10.09 16.54
N TYR A 142 16.99 11.12 16.74
CA TYR A 142 15.62 11.14 16.25
C TYR A 142 15.55 11.33 14.73
N GLU A 143 16.45 12.16 14.20
CA GLU A 143 16.57 12.38 12.76
C GLU A 143 17.07 11.14 12.03
N LEU A 144 18.06 10.44 12.59
CA LEU A 144 18.56 9.18 12.04
C LEU A 144 17.48 8.09 12.07
N ALA A 145 16.73 7.98 13.17
CA ALA A 145 15.61 7.04 13.26
C ALA A 145 14.49 7.35 12.26
N ASP A 146 14.12 8.63 12.12
CA ASP A 146 13.12 9.07 11.12
C ASP A 146 13.63 8.80 9.69
N ASN A 147 14.93 8.99 9.42
CA ASN A 147 15.51 8.74 8.12
C ASN A 147 15.56 7.23 7.78
N GLU A 148 15.91 6.38 8.75
CA GLU A 148 15.88 4.93 8.59
C GLU A 148 14.47 4.43 8.22
N ARG A 149 13.43 4.96 8.90
CA ARG A 149 12.02 4.70 8.56
C ARG A 149 11.67 5.22 7.16
N TYR A 150 12.05 6.46 6.84
CA TYR A 150 11.74 7.06 5.54
C TYR A 150 12.34 6.24 4.39
N LEU A 151 13.60 5.80 4.52
CA LEU A 151 14.25 4.94 3.54
C LEU A 151 13.52 3.61 3.35
N ARG A 152 13.06 2.96 4.44
CA ARG A 152 12.24 1.73 4.36
C ARG A 152 10.87 1.93 3.70
N ASN A 153 10.33 3.14 3.77
CA ASN A 153 9.05 3.46 3.16
C ASN A 153 9.16 3.78 1.66
N LEU A 154 10.37 3.91 1.12
CA LEU A 154 10.55 4.05 -0.32
C LEU A 154 10.08 2.77 -1.04
N PRO A 155 9.37 2.90 -2.18
CA PRO A 155 8.72 1.75 -2.83
C PRO A 155 9.69 0.70 -3.39
N PHE A 156 10.96 1.06 -3.57
CA PHE A 156 12.03 0.22 -4.11
C PHE A 156 12.98 -0.34 -3.04
N ILE A 157 12.80 0.04 -1.77
CA ILE A 157 13.64 -0.42 -0.66
C ILE A 157 12.86 -1.42 0.19
N GLN A 158 13.47 -2.59 0.42
CA GLN A 158 12.93 -3.65 1.28
C GLN A 158 13.21 -3.34 2.75
N ASP A 159 14.47 -3.02 3.04
CA ASP A 159 14.94 -2.71 4.39
C ASP A 159 16.13 -1.73 4.31
N ALA A 160 16.29 -0.92 5.35
CA ALA A 160 17.37 0.06 5.46
C ALA A 160 17.83 0.14 6.92
N ARG A 161 19.14 0.23 7.12
CA ARG A 161 19.78 0.37 8.43
C ARG A 161 20.84 1.45 8.37
N ILE A 162 20.90 2.26 9.43
CA ILE A 162 21.95 3.25 9.62
C ILE A 162 22.80 2.77 10.79
N TYR A 163 24.09 2.58 10.56
CA TYR A 163 25.05 2.22 11.60
C TYR A 163 26.02 3.37 11.82
N LEU A 164 26.31 3.67 13.08
CA LEU A 164 27.30 4.67 13.43
C LEU A 164 28.54 3.98 13.97
N THR A 165 29.68 4.28 13.37
CA THR A 165 30.99 3.77 13.78
C THR A 165 31.83 4.94 14.26
N SER A 166 32.34 4.88 15.49
CA SER A 166 33.27 5.89 15.98
C SER A 166 34.54 5.89 15.12
N ALA A 167 34.99 7.06 14.67
CA ALA A 167 36.18 7.18 13.82
C ALA A 167 37.46 6.71 14.53
N SER A 168 37.52 6.86 15.86
CA SER A 168 38.50 6.26 16.77
C SER A 168 37.91 6.22 18.20
N SER A 169 38.54 5.50 19.13
CA SER A 169 38.08 5.35 20.52
C SER A 169 37.85 6.69 21.26
N ASN A 170 38.62 7.73 20.93
CA ASN A 170 38.55 9.07 21.53
C ASN A 170 38.13 10.19 20.54
N SER A 171 37.48 9.87 19.43
CA SER A 171 37.06 10.92 18.48
C SER A 171 35.65 11.45 18.78
N ASP A 172 35.51 12.77 18.74
CA ASP A 172 34.22 13.47 18.71
C ASP A 172 33.49 13.34 17.36
N SER A 173 34.05 12.54 16.43
CA SER A 173 33.51 12.30 15.11
C SER A 173 33.06 10.85 14.89
N VAL A 174 31.99 10.70 14.12
CA VAL A 174 31.41 9.42 13.73
C VAL A 174 31.37 9.29 12.21
N ASP A 175 31.58 8.08 11.74
CA ASP A 175 31.30 7.68 10.37
C ASP A 175 29.95 6.96 10.33
N ILE A 176 29.12 7.31 9.36
CA ILE A 176 27.80 6.69 9.16
C ILE A 176 27.88 5.71 8.00
N ASN A 177 27.37 4.50 8.21
CA ASN A 177 27.19 3.50 7.16
C ASN A 177 25.70 3.28 6.92
N VAL A 178 25.22 3.70 5.76
CA VAL A 178 23.85 3.50 5.30
C VAL A 178 23.81 2.20 4.51
N VAL A 179 23.15 1.20 5.08
CA VAL A 179 22.98 -0.13 4.48
C VAL A 179 21.56 -0.24 3.95
N THR A 180 21.41 -0.46 2.65
CA THR A 180 20.10 -0.67 2.01
C THR A 180 20.02 -2.05 1.40
N LYS A 181 18.81 -2.61 1.41
CA LYS A 181 18.45 -3.80 0.66
C LYS A 181 17.29 -3.45 -0.27
N ASP A 182 17.52 -3.58 -1.56
CA ASP A 182 16.54 -3.21 -2.58
C ASP A 182 15.54 -4.37 -2.79
N VAL A 183 14.36 -4.05 -3.32
CA VAL A 183 13.38 -5.05 -3.79
C VAL A 183 13.57 -5.25 -5.29
N PHE A 184 13.30 -6.45 -5.80
CA PHE A 184 13.27 -6.69 -7.25
C PHE A 184 12.19 -5.82 -7.91
N GLU A 185 12.62 -4.94 -8.83
CA GLU A 185 11.87 -3.80 -9.32
C GLU A 185 10.67 -4.16 -10.18
N TYR A 186 10.72 -5.31 -10.87
CA TYR A 186 9.61 -5.78 -11.72
C TYR A 186 8.54 -6.49 -10.89
N GLY A 187 7.32 -6.01 -11.04
CA GLY A 187 6.14 -6.45 -10.30
C GLY A 187 4.94 -6.73 -11.21
N GLY A 188 3.94 -7.39 -10.65
CA GLY A 188 2.64 -7.57 -11.26
C GLY A 188 1.55 -7.76 -10.21
N ASP A 189 0.35 -7.27 -10.52
CA ASP A 189 -0.85 -7.37 -9.70
C ASP A 189 -1.96 -8.06 -10.50
N LEU A 190 -2.73 -8.93 -9.86
CA LEU A 190 -3.90 -9.59 -10.43
C LEU A 190 -5.10 -9.26 -9.54
N SER A 191 -5.74 -8.13 -9.82
CA SER A 191 -6.82 -7.63 -8.96
C SER A 191 -8.14 -8.39 -9.17
N GLU A 192 -8.42 -8.86 -10.40
CA GLU A 192 -9.63 -9.62 -10.72
C GLU A 192 -9.32 -10.80 -11.64
N LEU A 193 -9.83 -11.98 -11.32
CA LEU A 193 -9.75 -13.16 -12.19
C LEU A 193 -11.02 -14.01 -12.07
N SER A 194 -11.79 -14.10 -13.15
CA SER A 194 -12.91 -15.06 -13.28
C SER A 194 -13.02 -15.58 -14.71
N ASN A 195 -14.07 -16.38 -14.97
CA ASN A 195 -14.38 -16.87 -16.31
C ASN A 195 -14.83 -15.76 -17.29
N THR A 196 -15.16 -14.57 -16.79
CA THR A 196 -15.72 -13.46 -17.56
C THR A 196 -14.89 -12.18 -17.51
N ASN A 197 -14.08 -11.99 -16.46
CA ASN A 197 -13.23 -10.81 -16.29
C ASN A 197 -11.78 -11.20 -15.92
N ALA A 198 -10.83 -10.37 -16.31
CA ALA A 198 -9.44 -10.46 -15.91
C ALA A 198 -8.86 -9.05 -15.86
N LYS A 199 -8.29 -8.67 -14.72
CA LYS A 199 -7.62 -7.39 -14.52
C LYS A 199 -6.23 -7.62 -13.96
N PHE A 200 -5.22 -7.15 -14.66
CA PHE A 200 -3.85 -7.28 -14.23
C PHE A 200 -3.05 -6.02 -14.52
N ASP A 201 -2.07 -5.75 -13.67
CA ASP A 201 -1.10 -4.68 -13.83
C ASP A 201 0.30 -5.27 -13.88
N ILE A 202 1.17 -4.68 -14.68
CA ILE A 202 2.61 -4.95 -14.70
C ILE A 202 3.33 -3.64 -14.45
N TYR A 203 4.36 -3.67 -13.61
CA TYR A 203 5.05 -2.44 -13.24
C TYR A 203 6.53 -2.66 -12.98
N ASN A 204 7.29 -1.57 -13.08
CA ASN A 204 8.66 -1.47 -12.60
C ASN A 204 8.71 -0.33 -11.57
N ASN A 205 9.17 -0.58 -10.35
CA ASN A 205 9.19 0.41 -9.26
C ASN A 205 10.51 1.17 -9.09
N ASP A 206 11.57 0.80 -9.81
CA ASP A 206 12.87 1.46 -9.76
C ASP A 206 13.58 1.49 -11.11
N LEU A 207 12.95 2.10 -12.11
CA LEU A 207 13.45 2.13 -13.47
C LEU A 207 14.87 2.74 -13.51
N PHE A 208 15.83 1.95 -13.97
CA PHE A 208 17.26 2.26 -14.04
C PHE A 208 17.93 2.59 -12.68
N GLY A 209 17.31 2.20 -11.57
CA GLY A 209 17.79 2.52 -10.22
C GLY A 209 17.58 3.99 -9.83
N ALA A 210 16.67 4.70 -10.51
CA ALA A 210 16.51 6.13 -10.38
C ALA A 210 15.32 6.58 -9.50
N GLY A 211 14.67 5.68 -8.77
CA GLY A 211 13.45 5.96 -7.98
C GLY A 211 12.27 6.37 -8.87
N GLN A 212 12.15 5.73 -10.03
CA GLN A 212 11.09 5.97 -11.02
C GLN A 212 10.22 4.72 -11.12
N SER A 213 8.91 4.88 -10.98
CA SER A 213 7.93 3.81 -11.20
C SER A 213 7.19 4.01 -12.52
N PHE A 214 7.02 2.93 -13.26
CA PHE A 214 6.20 2.87 -14.47
C PHE A 214 5.26 1.66 -14.36
N ALA A 215 3.96 1.90 -14.46
CA ALA A 215 2.94 0.87 -14.37
C ALA A 215 2.05 0.87 -15.62
N PHE A 216 1.75 -0.33 -16.11
CA PHE A 216 0.83 -0.58 -17.21
C PHE A 216 -0.26 -1.55 -16.76
N GLY A 217 -1.50 -1.11 -16.84
CA GLY A 217 -2.65 -1.89 -16.43
C GLY A 217 -3.52 -2.32 -17.60
N PHE A 218 -4.11 -3.51 -17.49
CA PHE A 218 -4.97 -4.10 -18.49
C PHE A 218 -6.20 -4.72 -17.83
N LEU A 219 -7.38 -4.37 -18.33
CA LEU A 219 -8.65 -4.99 -17.96
C LEU A 219 -9.25 -5.63 -19.21
N TRP A 220 -9.72 -6.85 -19.05
CA TRP A 220 -10.56 -7.51 -20.04
C TRP A 220 -11.83 -8.02 -19.38
N ASP A 221 -12.97 -7.66 -19.94
CA ASP A 221 -14.27 -8.19 -19.49
C ASP A 221 -15.15 -8.49 -20.71
N LYS A 222 -15.75 -9.69 -20.74
CA LYS A 222 -16.63 -10.13 -21.82
C LYS A 222 -17.89 -9.28 -21.97
N THR A 223 -18.38 -8.74 -20.86
CA THR A 223 -19.62 -7.95 -20.77
C THR A 223 -19.40 -6.48 -21.07
N PHE A 224 -18.14 -6.01 -21.10
CA PHE A 224 -17.81 -4.61 -21.34
C PHE A 224 -17.69 -4.30 -22.84
N MET A 225 -17.97 -3.06 -23.20
CA MET A 225 -17.82 -2.47 -24.53
C MET A 225 -17.23 -1.06 -24.35
N PRO A 226 -15.94 -0.83 -24.67
CA PRO A 226 -14.99 -1.79 -25.19
C PRO A 226 -14.65 -2.88 -24.16
N ARG A 227 -14.38 -4.11 -24.66
CA ARG A 227 -14.00 -5.26 -23.81
C ARG A 227 -12.66 -5.11 -23.12
N VAL A 228 -11.87 -4.10 -23.51
CA VAL A 228 -10.51 -3.88 -23.05
C VAL A 228 -10.39 -2.48 -22.47
N GLY A 229 -9.87 -2.38 -21.25
CA GLY A 229 -9.45 -1.14 -20.61
C GLY A 229 -7.93 -1.13 -20.42
N THR A 230 -7.34 0.06 -20.40
CA THR A 230 -5.88 0.23 -20.21
C THR A 230 -5.59 1.32 -19.19
N GLN A 231 -4.41 1.24 -18.57
CA GLN A 231 -3.86 2.28 -17.71
C GLN A 231 -2.36 2.44 -17.97
N VAL A 232 -1.89 3.67 -17.87
CA VAL A 232 -0.47 4.01 -17.84
C VAL A 232 -0.26 4.98 -16.69
N GLN A 233 0.72 4.70 -15.84
CA GLN A 233 1.11 5.59 -14.76
C GLN A 233 2.63 5.69 -14.69
N TYR A 234 3.12 6.92 -14.53
CA TYR A 234 4.51 7.20 -14.25
C TYR A 234 4.60 8.01 -12.94
N THR A 235 5.47 7.56 -12.04
CA THR A 235 5.70 8.21 -10.75
C THR A 235 7.20 8.39 -10.53
N LYS A 236 7.61 9.58 -10.10
CA LYS A 236 8.97 9.91 -9.70
C LYS A 236 8.99 10.23 -8.22
N SER A 237 9.67 9.41 -7.43
CA SER A 237 9.86 9.67 -6.01
C SER A 237 10.96 10.70 -5.79
N ASN A 238 10.77 11.57 -4.80
CA ASN A 238 11.75 12.57 -4.35
C ASN A 238 12.40 13.39 -5.49
N ILE A 239 11.60 14.16 -6.23
CA ILE A 239 12.04 14.96 -7.38
C ILE A 239 13.14 15.94 -6.94
N GLY A 240 14.37 15.72 -7.40
CA GLY A 240 15.50 16.62 -7.14
C GLY A 240 15.93 16.74 -5.67
N GLY A 241 15.55 15.80 -4.80
CA GLY A 241 15.84 15.90 -3.35
C GLY A 241 14.89 16.82 -2.57
N THR A 242 13.77 17.24 -3.18
CA THR A 242 12.78 18.12 -2.53
C THR A 242 11.79 17.39 -1.62
N PHE A 243 11.83 16.05 -1.61
CA PHE A 243 10.85 15.16 -1.00
C PHE A 243 9.43 15.31 -1.57
N ILE A 244 9.32 15.88 -2.78
CA ILE A 244 8.07 15.93 -3.55
C ILE A 244 8.03 14.69 -4.45
N ASP A 245 6.98 13.90 -4.29
CA ASP A 245 6.66 12.80 -5.19
C ASP A 245 5.72 13.31 -6.28
N GLY A 246 6.05 13.05 -7.55
CA GLY A 246 5.24 13.47 -8.69
C GLY A 246 4.72 12.29 -9.48
N SER A 247 3.45 12.32 -9.85
CA SER A 247 2.80 11.28 -10.64
C SER A 247 2.00 11.88 -11.78
N VAL A 248 2.02 11.21 -12.93
CA VAL A 248 1.16 11.49 -14.07
C VAL A 248 0.61 10.17 -14.59
N GLY A 249 -0.67 10.15 -14.93
CA GLY A 249 -1.29 8.92 -15.38
C GLY A 249 -2.57 9.12 -16.18
N TYR A 250 -2.92 8.04 -16.85
CA TYR A 250 -4.17 7.82 -17.54
C TYR A 250 -4.72 6.47 -17.10
N THR A 251 -6.00 6.41 -16.75
CA THR A 251 -6.67 5.14 -16.44
C THR A 251 -8.04 5.06 -17.11
N TYR A 252 -8.34 3.88 -17.64
CA TYR A 252 -9.65 3.45 -18.10
C TYR A 252 -10.12 2.20 -17.32
N LEU A 253 -9.48 1.89 -16.19
CA LEU A 253 -9.72 0.67 -15.42
C LEU A 253 -10.75 0.87 -14.28
N ASN A 254 -11.34 2.07 -14.18
CA ASN A 254 -12.20 2.48 -13.06
C ASN A 254 -11.54 2.28 -11.69
N ASN A 255 -10.25 2.61 -11.60
CA ASN A 255 -9.45 2.41 -10.39
C ASN A 255 -9.68 3.48 -9.31
N ASN A 256 -10.35 4.57 -9.66
CA ASN A 256 -10.73 5.62 -8.70
C ASN A 256 -12.16 5.37 -8.22
N ALA A 257 -12.48 5.83 -7.01
CA ALA A 257 -13.86 5.80 -6.53
C ALA A 257 -14.72 6.65 -7.48
N PRO A 258 -15.66 6.04 -8.22
CA PRO A 258 -16.49 6.77 -9.15
C PRO A 258 -17.40 7.73 -8.39
N LEU A 259 -17.89 8.74 -9.10
CA LEU A 259 -18.77 9.77 -8.54
C LEU A 259 -20.11 9.19 -8.05
N ASP A 260 -20.56 8.07 -8.63
CA ASP A 260 -21.82 7.43 -8.28
C ASP A 260 -21.72 5.89 -8.32
N THR A 261 -22.69 5.20 -7.73
CA THR A 261 -22.75 3.74 -7.77
C THR A 261 -23.10 3.24 -9.16
N ASN A 262 -22.48 2.11 -9.55
CA ASN A 262 -22.62 1.48 -10.87
C ASN A 262 -22.22 2.37 -12.05
N THR A 263 -21.39 3.39 -11.84
CA THR A 263 -20.74 4.12 -12.93
C THR A 263 -19.28 3.73 -13.03
N TYR A 264 -18.76 3.78 -14.26
CA TYR A 264 -17.37 3.52 -14.57
C TYR A 264 -16.76 4.80 -15.10
N GLU A 265 -15.57 5.12 -14.63
CA GLU A 265 -14.90 6.37 -14.96
C GLU A 265 -13.47 6.13 -15.42
N GLY A 266 -13.06 6.92 -16.40
CA GLY A 266 -11.66 7.07 -16.78
C GLY A 266 -11.15 8.43 -16.34
N SER A 267 -9.84 8.53 -16.14
CA SER A 267 -9.22 9.77 -15.71
C SER A 267 -7.84 10.01 -16.30
N TYR A 268 -7.55 11.29 -16.53
CA TYR A 268 -6.20 11.80 -16.72
C TYR A 268 -5.84 12.61 -15.49
N TYR A 269 -4.70 12.35 -14.87
CA TYR A 269 -4.34 13.03 -13.64
C TYR A 269 -2.86 13.39 -13.57
N ILE A 270 -2.58 14.47 -12.85
CA ILE A 270 -1.26 14.91 -12.43
C ILE A 270 -1.35 15.15 -10.93
N SER A 271 -0.43 14.57 -10.17
CA SER A 271 -0.38 14.71 -8.72
C SER A 271 1.03 15.03 -8.26
N LEU A 272 1.16 16.00 -7.36
CA LEU A 272 2.37 16.33 -6.63
C LEU A 272 2.05 16.20 -5.14
N ASN A 273 2.88 15.49 -4.39
CA ASN A 273 2.66 15.31 -2.97
C ASN A 273 3.98 15.43 -2.21
N ARG A 274 4.02 16.31 -1.20
CA ARG A 274 5.11 16.44 -0.25
C ARG A 274 4.62 16.00 1.13
N PRO A 275 4.84 14.74 1.51
CA PRO A 275 4.37 14.21 2.78
C PRO A 275 5.20 14.78 3.95
N LEU A 276 4.75 14.53 5.19
CA LEU A 276 5.52 14.81 6.39
C LEU A 276 6.67 13.79 6.56
N TYR A 277 7.67 13.86 5.69
CA TYR A 277 8.80 12.90 5.66
C TYR A 277 9.63 12.91 6.95
N ARG A 278 9.73 14.07 7.61
CA ARG A 278 10.33 14.25 8.94
C ARG A 278 9.34 15.00 9.84
N ARG A 279 9.33 14.67 11.14
CA ARG A 279 8.44 15.30 12.13
C ARG A 279 8.55 16.83 12.19
N VAL A 280 9.74 17.38 11.99
CA VAL A 280 10.02 18.84 12.06
C VAL A 280 9.98 19.52 10.69
N THR A 281 9.51 18.83 9.65
CA THR A 281 9.37 19.44 8.32
C THR A 281 8.45 20.66 8.43
N PRO A 282 8.88 21.85 7.96
CA PRO A 282 8.13 23.08 8.16
C PRO A 282 6.91 23.17 7.25
N VAL A 283 7.03 22.71 6.01
CA VAL A 283 5.97 22.82 4.99
C VAL A 283 5.69 21.47 4.39
N ILE A 284 4.42 21.11 4.34
CA ILE A 284 3.88 19.94 3.64
C ILE A 284 2.79 20.42 2.67
N GLY A 285 2.40 19.59 1.71
CA GLY A 285 1.34 19.97 0.80
C GLY A 285 1.21 19.04 -0.39
N GLY A 286 0.21 19.30 -1.20
CA GLY A 286 -0.02 18.56 -2.43
C GLY A 286 -0.94 19.29 -3.39
N LEU A 287 -0.84 18.89 -4.64
CA LEU A 287 -1.63 19.38 -5.76
C LEU A 287 -2.07 18.19 -6.59
N SER A 288 -3.37 18.04 -6.80
CA SER A 288 -3.96 17.03 -7.67
C SER A 288 -4.87 17.71 -8.68
N LEU A 289 -4.56 17.50 -9.95
CA LEU A 289 -5.34 17.95 -11.09
C LEU A 289 -5.83 16.71 -11.82
N ALA A 290 -7.13 16.58 -12.00
CA ALA A 290 -7.70 15.44 -12.71
C ALA A 290 -8.81 15.87 -13.67
N LYS A 291 -8.87 15.22 -14.84
CA LYS A 291 -10.00 15.26 -15.76
C LYS A 291 -10.61 13.88 -15.81
N ASN A 292 -11.84 13.78 -15.34
CA ASN A 292 -12.60 12.54 -15.25
C ASN A 292 -13.72 12.52 -16.28
N PHE A 293 -14.01 11.35 -16.81
CA PHE A 293 -15.08 11.14 -17.78
C PHE A 293 -15.75 9.79 -17.55
N SER A 294 -17.06 9.77 -17.72
CA SER A 294 -17.85 8.53 -17.65
C SER A 294 -17.52 7.59 -18.81
N ILE A 295 -17.62 6.29 -18.57
CA ILE A 295 -17.40 5.21 -19.55
C ILE A 295 -18.67 4.40 -19.72
N ASN A 296 -19.15 4.25 -20.96
CA ASN A 296 -20.33 3.42 -21.26
C ASN A 296 -19.95 1.94 -21.46
N ILE A 297 -19.56 1.26 -20.39
CA ILE A 297 -19.12 -0.15 -20.50
C ILE A 297 -20.21 -1.11 -20.99
N HIS A 298 -21.50 -0.80 -20.85
CA HIS A 298 -22.59 -1.72 -21.24
C HIS A 298 -23.26 -1.31 -22.55
N SER A 299 -22.71 -0.34 -23.30
CA SER A 299 -23.35 0.25 -24.49
C SER A 299 -24.83 0.58 -24.25
N LEU A 300 -25.13 1.12 -23.08
CA LEU A 300 -26.46 1.60 -22.73
C LEU A 300 -26.86 2.68 -23.74
N GLY A 301 -28.13 2.69 -24.17
CA GLY A 301 -28.65 3.74 -25.03
C GLY A 301 -28.56 5.11 -24.38
N ASP A 302 -28.62 6.17 -25.18
CA ASP A 302 -28.43 7.56 -24.72
C ASP A 302 -29.38 7.99 -23.61
N SER A 303 -30.55 7.34 -23.50
CA SER A 303 -31.54 7.58 -22.44
C SER A 303 -31.21 6.91 -21.09
N LEU A 304 -30.27 5.97 -21.05
CA LEU A 304 -29.85 5.27 -19.82
C LEU A 304 -28.40 5.56 -19.45
N TYR A 305 -27.56 5.88 -20.45
CA TYR A 305 -26.16 6.19 -20.22
C TYR A 305 -25.98 7.55 -19.55
N ARG A 306 -25.26 7.55 -18.42
CA ARG A 306 -24.90 8.76 -17.69
C ARG A 306 -23.63 9.35 -18.31
N ASN A 307 -23.78 10.10 -19.39
CA ASN A 307 -22.65 10.76 -20.04
C ASN A 307 -22.29 12.07 -19.31
N TYR A 308 -21.24 12.04 -18.49
CA TYR A 308 -20.74 13.22 -17.78
C TYR A 308 -19.22 13.33 -17.84
N GLN A 309 -18.73 14.56 -17.70
CA GLN A 309 -17.31 14.89 -17.61
C GLN A 309 -17.08 16.00 -16.61
N TYR A 310 -16.03 15.88 -15.80
CA TYR A 310 -15.71 16.87 -14.78
C TYR A 310 -14.22 16.96 -14.53
N ASN A 311 -13.80 18.11 -14.03
CA ASN A 311 -12.42 18.37 -13.65
C ASN A 311 -12.34 18.57 -12.14
N ILE A 312 -11.24 18.10 -11.55
CA ILE A 312 -10.89 18.30 -10.15
C ILE A 312 -9.65 19.18 -10.10
N VAL A 313 -9.71 20.22 -9.28
CA VAL A 313 -8.55 20.98 -8.81
C VAL A 313 -8.54 20.85 -7.29
N ASP A 314 -7.54 20.16 -6.77
CA ASP A 314 -7.37 19.92 -5.34
C ASP A 314 -5.98 20.34 -4.92
N ALA A 315 -5.89 21.38 -4.09
CA ALA A 315 -4.63 21.92 -3.61
C ALA A 315 -4.68 22.07 -2.09
N TRP A 316 -3.63 21.64 -1.41
CA TRP A 316 -3.51 21.78 0.03
C TRP A 316 -2.08 22.09 0.46
N VAL A 317 -1.97 22.80 1.57
CA VAL A 317 -0.70 23.16 2.20
C VAL A 317 -0.85 23.05 3.70
N GLY A 318 0.20 22.57 4.36
CA GLY A 318 0.31 22.51 5.80
C GLY A 318 1.60 23.18 6.27
N TYR A 319 1.49 23.93 7.37
CA TYR A 319 2.62 24.54 8.05
C TYR A 319 2.72 23.99 9.47
N ASN A 320 3.88 23.45 9.80
CA ASN A 320 4.19 22.91 11.13
C ASN A 320 4.64 24.06 12.04
N CYS A 321 3.68 24.69 12.71
CA CYS A 321 3.88 25.88 13.52
C CYS A 321 4.76 25.62 14.75
N TRP A 322 4.64 24.44 15.36
CA TRP A 322 5.38 24.07 16.55
C TRP A 322 5.91 22.65 16.41
N PRO A 323 7.14 22.44 15.93
CA PRO A 323 7.78 21.14 16.00
C PRO A 323 8.21 20.91 17.46
N GLY A 324 7.41 20.18 18.24
CA GLY A 324 7.63 20.01 19.68
C GLY A 324 8.93 19.28 20.04
N MET A 325 10.01 20.04 20.13
CA MET A 325 11.29 19.59 20.65
C MET A 325 11.35 19.99 22.13
N GLU A 326 11.37 19.01 23.03
CA GLU A 326 11.60 19.28 24.44
C GLU A 326 13.10 19.12 24.70
N ARG A 327 13.79 20.19 25.09
CA ARG A 327 15.20 20.13 25.50
C ARG A 327 15.25 19.98 27.02
N SER A 328 15.58 18.80 27.53
CA SER A 328 15.81 18.56 28.95
C SER A 328 17.20 17.98 29.17
N ASN A 329 18.05 18.69 29.94
CA ASN A 329 19.37 18.24 30.40
C ASN A 329 20.23 17.50 29.37
N GLY A 330 20.45 18.10 28.19
CA GLY A 330 21.33 17.53 27.15
C GLY A 330 20.74 16.36 26.37
N SER A 331 19.54 15.89 26.72
CA SER A 331 18.73 14.96 25.93
C SER A 331 17.58 15.72 25.25
N GLU A 332 17.54 15.69 23.92
CA GLU A 332 16.32 16.07 23.21
C GLU A 332 15.27 14.99 23.51
N ALA A 333 14.05 15.38 23.86
CA ALA A 333 12.90 14.51 24.03
C ALA A 333 11.78 14.95 23.08
N ARG A 334 10.98 13.98 22.61
CA ARG A 334 9.88 14.25 21.67
C ARG A 334 8.63 14.74 22.42
N GLY A 335 8.39 16.05 22.39
CA GLY A 335 7.13 16.68 22.80
C GLY A 335 6.02 16.54 21.73
N PRO A 336 4.85 17.17 21.88
CA PRO A 336 3.80 17.21 20.85
C PRO A 336 4.06 18.29 19.79
N SER A 337 3.71 18.02 18.54
CA SER A 337 3.79 18.96 17.41
C SER A 337 2.42 19.56 17.07
N LEU A 338 2.41 20.83 16.65
CA LEU A 338 1.21 21.53 16.17
C LEU A 338 1.40 21.96 14.71
N ALA A 339 0.43 21.65 13.87
CA ALA A 339 0.37 22.07 12.47
C ALA A 339 -0.98 22.69 12.12
N ILE A 340 -0.94 23.61 11.16
CA ILE A 340 -2.12 24.23 10.55
C ILE A 340 -2.13 23.85 9.08
N LEU A 341 -3.26 23.33 8.61
CA LEU A 341 -3.42 22.90 7.23
C LEU A 341 -4.61 23.61 6.59
N LEU A 342 -4.51 23.84 5.29
CA LEU A 342 -5.55 24.45 4.46
C LEU A 342 -5.66 23.67 3.15
N ARG A 343 -6.89 23.34 2.75
CA ARG A 343 -7.20 22.68 1.48
C ARG A 343 -8.29 23.43 0.74
N HIS A 344 -8.05 23.67 -0.54
CA HIS A 344 -9.05 24.13 -1.48
C HIS A 344 -9.34 23.02 -2.48
N TYR A 345 -10.61 22.62 -2.56
CA TYR A 345 -11.08 21.59 -3.48
C TYR A 345 -12.17 22.17 -4.37
N ASN A 346 -12.06 21.95 -5.67
CA ASN A 346 -13.03 22.38 -6.64
C ASN A 346 -13.27 21.28 -7.69
N LEU A 347 -14.49 20.75 -7.69
CA LEU A 347 -15.02 19.85 -8.69
C LEU A 347 -16.04 20.62 -9.53
N TYR A 348 -15.77 20.73 -10.83
CA TYR A 348 -16.68 21.37 -11.76
C TYR A 348 -16.94 20.51 -12.99
N PHE A 349 -18.21 20.41 -13.35
CA PHE A 349 -18.67 19.66 -14.52
C PHE A 349 -18.46 20.48 -15.79
N THR A 350 -17.87 19.84 -16.79
CA THR A 350 -17.78 20.37 -18.16
C THR A 350 -18.93 19.84 -19.02
N GLN A 351 -19.44 18.65 -18.68
CA GLN A 351 -20.59 18.03 -19.29
C GLN A 351 -21.46 17.38 -18.22
N TYR A 352 -22.75 17.72 -18.22
CA TYR A 352 -23.76 17.16 -17.32
C TYR A 352 -24.47 15.96 -17.98
N PRO A 353 -24.94 14.98 -17.19
CA PRO A 353 -25.72 13.87 -17.72
C PRO A 353 -27.10 14.33 -18.20
N ILE A 354 -27.82 13.42 -18.86
CA ILE A 354 -29.19 13.63 -19.32
C ILE A 354 -30.12 14.10 -18.19
N PRO A 355 -31.19 14.88 -18.51
CA PRO A 355 -32.00 15.60 -17.53
C PRO A 355 -32.54 14.76 -16.35
N GLN A 356 -32.83 13.48 -16.55
CA GLN A 356 -33.33 12.59 -15.50
C GLN A 356 -32.35 12.40 -14.33
N TYR A 357 -31.04 12.50 -14.58
CA TYR A 357 -30.01 12.40 -13.54
C TYR A 357 -29.51 13.77 -13.06
N LYS A 358 -29.84 14.84 -13.78
CA LYS A 358 -29.44 16.22 -13.43
C LYS A 358 -30.02 16.68 -12.08
N ALA A 359 -31.12 16.07 -11.64
CA ALA A 359 -31.73 16.35 -10.34
C ALA A 359 -30.96 15.73 -9.15
N ASP A 360 -30.09 14.73 -9.39
CA ASP A 360 -29.27 14.14 -8.33
C ASP A 360 -28.15 15.12 -7.93
N PRO A 361 -28.03 15.48 -6.63
CA PRO A 361 -26.95 16.33 -6.10
C PRO A 361 -25.54 15.93 -6.54
N VAL A 362 -25.32 14.63 -6.76
CA VAL A 362 -24.03 14.06 -7.15
C VAL A 362 -23.49 14.68 -8.44
N TYR A 363 -24.35 14.96 -9.43
CA TYR A 363 -23.94 15.54 -10.72
C TYR A 363 -23.93 17.07 -10.72
N ASN A 364 -23.43 17.67 -9.63
CA ASN A 364 -23.36 19.11 -9.47
C ASN A 364 -21.97 19.57 -9.02
N ASN A 365 -21.63 20.82 -9.34
CA ASN A 365 -20.35 21.39 -8.95
C ASN A 365 -20.26 21.41 -7.42
N ARG A 366 -19.10 21.02 -6.90
CA ARG A 366 -18.81 20.98 -5.47
C ARG A 366 -17.49 21.68 -5.22
N ARG A 367 -17.52 22.72 -4.39
CA ARG A 367 -16.34 23.47 -3.96
C ARG A 367 -16.29 23.53 -2.46
N TYR A 368 -15.11 23.43 -1.88
CA TYR A 368 -14.93 23.67 -0.47
C TYR A 368 -13.55 24.23 -0.12
N LEU A 369 -13.53 24.94 0.99
CA LEU A 369 -12.33 25.39 1.66
C LEU A 369 -12.34 24.79 3.06
N LEU A 370 -11.31 24.02 3.40
CA LEU A 370 -11.23 23.29 4.66
C LEU A 370 -9.90 23.61 5.35
N GLY A 371 -9.97 24.03 6.60
CA GLY A 371 -8.84 24.19 7.50
C GLY A 371 -8.80 23.09 8.55
N GLU A 372 -7.60 22.75 9.00
CA GLU A 372 -7.36 21.80 10.09
C GLU A 372 -6.28 22.32 11.04
N PHE A 373 -6.57 22.27 12.34
CA PHE A 373 -5.58 22.38 13.39
C PHE A 373 -5.23 20.97 13.89
N ALA A 374 -4.01 20.52 13.63
CA ALA A 374 -3.55 19.18 13.96
C ALA A 374 -2.51 19.22 15.09
N LEU A 375 -2.83 18.61 16.23
CA LEU A 375 -1.90 18.36 17.33
C LEU A 375 -1.53 16.88 17.32
N TYR A 376 -0.26 16.55 17.14
CA TYR A 376 0.17 15.16 17.00
C TYR A 376 1.50 14.88 17.70
N ARG A 377 1.64 13.65 18.17
CA ARG A 377 2.91 13.08 18.63
C ARG A 377 2.99 11.66 18.08
N GLN A 378 3.98 11.42 17.22
CA GLN A 378 4.20 10.12 16.62
C GLN A 378 5.63 9.64 16.91
N ASP A 379 5.71 8.52 17.62
CA ASP A 379 6.90 7.72 17.84
C ASP A 379 6.77 6.41 17.04
N PHE A 380 7.87 5.67 16.89
CA PHE A 380 7.86 4.40 16.17
C PHE A 380 8.70 3.36 16.89
N PHE A 381 8.27 2.11 16.77
CA PHE A 381 9.09 0.95 17.09
C PHE A 381 9.13 0.00 15.89
N LYS A 382 10.19 -0.80 15.83
CA LYS A 382 10.38 -1.82 14.80
C LYS A 382 9.73 -3.11 15.25
N ALA A 383 9.01 -3.76 14.36
CA ALA A 383 8.43 -5.08 14.57
C ALA A 383 8.50 -5.91 13.28
N HIS A 384 8.25 -7.21 13.41
CA HIS A 384 8.10 -8.12 12.30
C HIS A 384 6.75 -8.87 12.42
N TYR A 385 6.29 -9.44 11.30
CA TYR A 385 5.09 -10.28 11.24
C TYR A 385 3.79 -9.57 11.66
N PHE A 386 3.71 -8.23 11.49
CA PHE A 386 2.45 -7.49 11.58
C PHE A 386 1.63 -7.73 10.31
N PHE A 387 2.07 -7.20 9.18
CA PHE A 387 1.44 -7.42 7.87
C PHE A 387 2.41 -8.11 6.90
N GLY A 388 3.71 -7.81 6.99
CA GLY A 388 4.76 -8.43 6.21
C GLY A 388 5.20 -9.78 6.79
N PHE A 389 5.75 -10.65 5.94
CA PHE A 389 6.13 -12.00 6.30
C PHE A 389 7.57 -12.04 6.81
N GLY A 390 7.89 -11.15 7.76
CA GLY A 390 9.20 -11.09 8.43
C GLY A 390 10.19 -10.07 7.88
N ARG A 391 9.72 -9.06 7.14
CA ARG A 391 10.47 -7.80 6.95
C ARG A 391 10.33 -6.91 8.18
N THR A 392 11.18 -5.91 8.32
CA THR A 392 11.01 -4.88 9.35
C THR A 392 9.85 -3.96 8.99
N GLU A 393 8.98 -3.73 9.96
CA GLU A 393 7.81 -2.88 9.88
C GLU A 393 7.91 -1.79 10.96
N ASP A 394 7.69 -0.55 10.58
CA ASP A 394 7.66 0.58 11.51
C ASP A 394 6.22 0.78 11.99
N VAL A 395 6.00 0.54 13.28
CA VAL A 395 4.68 0.61 13.89
C VAL A 395 4.55 1.93 14.66
N PRO A 396 3.53 2.75 14.36
CA PRO A 396 3.35 4.05 15.01
C PRO A 396 2.88 3.91 16.46
N LEU A 397 3.32 4.83 17.30
CA LEU A 397 2.87 5.04 18.68
C LEU A 397 2.58 6.52 18.91
N GLY A 398 1.62 6.82 19.77
CA GLY A 398 1.26 8.18 20.14
C GLY A 398 -0.16 8.55 19.73
N TYR A 399 -0.39 9.83 19.42
CA TYR A 399 -1.75 10.34 19.21
C TYR A 399 -1.79 11.48 18.19
N THR A 400 -2.97 11.66 17.60
CA THR A 400 -3.31 12.74 16.67
C THR A 400 -4.67 13.30 17.05
N ILE A 401 -4.78 14.62 17.11
CA ILE A 401 -6.00 15.38 17.38
C ILE A 401 -6.15 16.37 16.22
N GLY A 402 -7.18 16.22 15.41
CA GLY A 402 -7.51 17.10 14.29
C GLY A 402 -8.81 17.85 14.57
N LEU A 403 -8.75 19.18 14.56
CA LEU A 403 -9.94 20.04 14.60
C LEU A 403 -10.13 20.68 13.23
N TYR A 404 -11.27 20.40 12.61
CA TYR A 404 -11.60 20.81 11.25
C TYR A 404 -12.63 21.93 11.25
N GLY A 405 -12.44 22.89 10.37
CA GLY A 405 -13.39 23.98 10.14
C GLY A 405 -13.33 24.42 8.68
N GLY A 406 -14.48 24.68 8.06
CA GLY A 406 -14.49 25.08 6.67
C GLY A 406 -15.86 25.47 6.15
N GLU A 407 -15.92 25.69 4.85
CA GLU A 407 -17.15 25.96 4.12
C GLU A 407 -17.25 25.08 2.88
N GLU A 408 -18.46 24.70 2.55
CA GLU A 408 -18.81 23.96 1.36
C GLU A 408 -19.87 24.72 0.57
N THR A 409 -19.73 24.75 -0.75
CA THR A 409 -20.85 25.01 -1.65
C THR A 409 -21.10 23.79 -2.51
N TRP A 410 -22.29 23.22 -2.42
CA TRP A 410 -22.72 22.09 -3.23
C TRP A 410 -24.20 22.25 -3.61
N VAL A 411 -24.54 22.06 -4.89
CA VAL A 411 -25.91 22.28 -5.40
C VAL A 411 -26.45 23.68 -5.05
N GLN A 412 -25.60 24.71 -5.20
CA GLN A 412 -25.92 26.11 -4.83
C GLN A 412 -26.28 26.32 -3.35
N ARG A 413 -26.09 25.33 -2.48
CA ARG A 413 -26.26 25.42 -1.03
C ARG A 413 -24.91 25.69 -0.38
N GLN A 414 -24.82 26.75 0.41
CA GLN A 414 -23.64 27.04 1.23
C GLN A 414 -23.83 26.47 2.64
N ARG A 415 -22.83 25.75 3.14
CA ARG A 415 -22.83 25.09 4.45
C ARG A 415 -21.48 25.29 5.13
N ALA A 416 -21.50 25.60 6.42
CA ALA A 416 -20.28 25.56 7.22
C ALA A 416 -20.02 24.11 7.66
N TYR A 417 -18.76 23.72 7.80
CA TYR A 417 -18.37 22.40 8.28
C TYR A 417 -17.56 22.55 9.57
N SER A 418 -17.84 21.68 10.53
CA SER A 418 -17.03 21.52 11.73
C SER A 418 -16.81 20.05 12.03
N GLY A 419 -15.59 19.68 12.41
CA GLY A 419 -15.30 18.30 12.79
C GLY A 419 -14.17 18.18 13.81
N LEU A 420 -14.14 17.04 14.47
CA LEU A 420 -13.12 16.61 15.41
C LEU A 420 -12.74 15.17 15.08
N ASN A 421 -11.45 14.89 14.99
CA ASN A 421 -10.92 13.54 14.86
C ASN A 421 -9.85 13.31 15.94
N LEU A 422 -9.97 12.22 16.68
CA LEU A 422 -9.05 11.82 17.74
C LEU A 422 -8.56 10.42 17.41
N GLN A 423 -7.24 10.22 17.37
CA GLN A 423 -6.64 8.90 17.19
C GLN A 423 -5.54 8.70 18.22
N LYS A 424 -5.46 7.50 18.81
CA LYS A 424 -4.40 7.14 19.74
C LYS A 424 -4.02 5.66 19.67
N TYR A 425 -2.72 5.43 19.70
CA TYR A 425 -2.11 4.11 19.82
C TYR A 425 -1.68 3.86 21.27
N TRP A 426 -2.24 2.81 21.87
CA TRP A 426 -1.96 2.37 23.23
C TRP A 426 -1.17 1.06 23.21
N VAL A 427 -0.17 0.96 24.08
CA VAL A 427 0.49 -0.32 24.34
C VAL A 427 -0.25 -1.01 25.48
N THR A 428 -0.72 -2.23 25.23
CA THR A 428 -1.45 -3.02 26.23
C THR A 428 -0.49 -3.75 27.18
N PRO A 429 -0.94 -4.14 28.40
CA PRO A 429 -0.12 -4.91 29.33
C PRO A 429 0.40 -6.24 28.75
N LEU A 430 -0.35 -6.83 27.82
CA LEU A 430 0.01 -8.06 27.09
C LEU A 430 1.01 -7.82 25.94
N LYS A 431 1.60 -6.62 25.85
CA LYS A 431 2.49 -6.18 24.77
C LYS A 431 1.86 -6.25 23.37
N GLY A 432 0.54 -6.14 23.29
CA GLY A 432 -0.20 -5.85 22.05
C GLY A 432 -0.38 -4.35 21.84
N LEU A 433 -0.86 -3.97 20.66
CA LEU A 433 -1.14 -2.59 20.27
C LEU A 433 -2.65 -2.39 20.14
N LEU A 434 -3.17 -1.29 20.68
CA LEU A 434 -4.57 -0.90 20.53
C LEU A 434 -4.64 0.47 19.84
N ASN A 435 -5.21 0.55 18.65
CA ASN A 435 -5.55 1.79 17.96
C ASN A 435 -6.99 2.15 18.32
N THR A 436 -7.22 3.37 18.79
CA THR A 436 -8.57 3.89 19.06
C THR A 436 -8.75 5.19 18.29
N GLN A 437 -9.80 5.27 17.49
CA GLN A 437 -10.17 6.46 16.72
C GLN A 437 -11.62 6.86 16.99
N LEU A 438 -11.84 8.16 17.17
CA LEU A 438 -13.16 8.76 17.39
C LEU A 438 -13.28 10.00 16.49
N GLY A 439 -14.31 10.01 15.65
CA GLY A 439 -14.62 11.11 14.75
C GLY A 439 -16.03 11.65 15.00
N LEU A 440 -16.15 12.97 15.05
CA LEU A 440 -17.43 13.69 15.13
C LEU A 440 -17.41 14.82 14.13
N SER A 441 -18.42 14.94 13.27
CA SER A 441 -18.52 16.07 12.35
C SER A 441 -19.96 16.42 12.03
N SER A 442 -20.20 17.65 11.58
CA SER A 442 -21.49 18.07 11.03
C SER A 442 -21.34 19.21 10.04
N PHE A 443 -22.29 19.29 9.10
CA PHE A 443 -22.51 20.45 8.26
C PHE A 443 -23.62 21.32 8.85
N TRP A 444 -23.47 22.64 8.73
CA TRP A 444 -24.39 23.61 9.28
C TRP A 444 -24.92 24.51 8.19
N HIS A 445 -26.23 24.51 8.00
CA HIS A 445 -26.92 25.39 7.08
C HIS A 445 -27.88 26.32 7.85
N PRO A 446 -27.90 27.64 7.56
CA PRO A 446 -28.71 28.59 8.32
C PRO A 446 -30.23 28.28 8.37
N GLY A 447 -30.78 27.65 7.33
CA GLY A 447 -32.21 27.34 7.26
C GLY A 447 -32.66 26.02 7.90
N THR A 448 -31.79 25.01 7.97
CA THR A 448 -32.11 23.63 8.40
C THR A 448 -31.35 23.18 9.63
N GLY A 449 -30.33 23.94 10.05
CA GLY A 449 -29.46 23.59 11.18
C GLY A 449 -28.40 22.57 10.79
N SER A 450 -28.29 21.51 11.59
CA SER A 450 -27.32 20.42 11.40
C SER A 450 -27.74 19.51 10.24
N GLU A 451 -26.81 19.18 9.36
CA GLU A 451 -26.97 18.27 8.22
C GLU A 451 -25.78 17.32 8.12
N ASP A 452 -26.02 16.08 7.65
CA ASP A 452 -24.97 15.12 7.31
C ASP A 452 -23.94 14.93 8.45
N ALA A 453 -24.41 14.88 9.70
CA ALA A 453 -23.54 14.65 10.84
C ALA A 453 -22.99 13.23 10.79
N VAL A 454 -21.74 13.06 11.22
CA VAL A 454 -21.06 11.75 11.23
C VAL A 454 -20.52 11.51 12.62
N ILE A 455 -20.86 10.33 13.16
CA ILE A 455 -20.28 9.77 14.37
C ILE A 455 -19.53 8.52 13.94
N HIS A 456 -18.21 8.52 14.17
CA HIS A 456 -17.33 7.41 13.81
C HIS A 456 -16.56 6.95 15.04
N GLY A 457 -16.55 5.65 15.30
CA GLY A 457 -15.75 5.03 16.35
C GLY A 457 -15.09 3.77 15.83
N GLU A 458 -13.76 3.73 15.91
CA GLU A 458 -12.97 2.61 15.41
C GLU A 458 -11.98 2.14 16.48
N VAL A 459 -11.88 0.83 16.67
CA VAL A 459 -11.00 0.19 17.62
C VAL A 459 -10.32 -1.01 16.97
N ASP A 460 -9.00 -0.94 16.82
CA ASP A 460 -8.20 -2.07 16.35
C ASP A 460 -7.28 -2.57 17.45
N TYR A 461 -7.37 -3.86 17.73
CA TYR A 461 -6.45 -4.56 18.62
C TYR A 461 -5.55 -5.51 17.83
N TYR A 462 -4.25 -5.37 18.02
CA TYR A 462 -3.20 -6.20 17.45
C TYR A 462 -2.49 -6.95 18.58
N SER A 463 -2.55 -8.28 18.57
CA SER A 463 -1.89 -9.07 19.61
C SER A 463 -0.36 -9.01 19.52
N ARG A 464 0.31 -9.37 20.61
CA ARG A 464 1.74 -9.76 20.55
C ARG A 464 1.91 -10.93 19.59
N LEU A 465 3.05 -10.97 18.89
CA LEU A 465 3.47 -12.14 18.13
C LEU A 465 3.79 -13.30 19.09
N VAL A 466 3.02 -14.38 19.00
CA VAL A 466 3.29 -15.60 19.76
C VAL A 466 4.13 -16.52 18.89
N THR A 467 5.31 -16.88 19.37
CA THR A 467 6.24 -17.77 18.68
C THR A 467 6.10 -19.20 19.19
N PHE A 468 5.85 -20.13 18.27
CA PHE A 468 5.89 -21.57 18.53
C PHE A 468 7.14 -22.16 17.83
N PRO A 469 7.61 -23.37 18.21
CA PRO A 469 8.81 -23.97 17.61
C PRO A 469 8.77 -24.11 16.08
N TRP A 470 7.57 -24.23 15.50
CA TRP A 470 7.37 -24.43 14.06
C TRP A 470 6.44 -23.40 13.42
N SER A 471 6.08 -22.31 14.08
CA SER A 471 5.19 -21.29 13.50
C SER A 471 5.15 -20.01 14.32
N ARG A 472 4.52 -18.97 13.79
CA ARG A 472 4.18 -17.77 14.54
C ARG A 472 2.71 -17.46 14.40
N PHE A 473 2.10 -16.92 15.45
CA PHE A 473 0.69 -16.63 15.52
C PHE A 473 0.46 -15.18 15.95
N ARG A 474 -0.50 -14.51 15.31
CA ARG A 474 -0.96 -13.18 15.70
C ARG A 474 -2.46 -13.06 15.43
N GLU A 475 -3.15 -12.45 16.38
CA GLU A 475 -4.58 -12.18 16.33
C GLU A 475 -4.82 -10.68 16.12
N PHE A 476 -5.86 -10.37 15.35
CA PHE A 476 -6.29 -9.02 15.06
C PHE A 476 -7.79 -8.92 15.25
N ILE A 477 -8.24 -7.87 15.94
CA ILE A 477 -9.66 -7.60 16.17
C ILE A 477 -9.92 -6.15 15.78
N MET A 478 -10.88 -5.93 14.90
CA MET A 478 -11.28 -4.61 14.41
C MET A 478 -12.77 -4.42 14.70
N LEU A 479 -13.11 -3.24 15.17
CA LEU A 479 -14.47 -2.84 15.51
C LEU A 479 -14.69 -1.44 14.93
N ASP A 480 -15.66 -1.29 14.03
CA ASP A 480 -15.95 -0.05 13.32
C ASP A 480 -17.43 0.28 13.44
N TYR A 481 -17.74 1.44 14.02
CA TYR A 481 -19.08 1.97 14.18
C TYR A 481 -19.20 3.30 13.44
N LEU A 482 -20.20 3.41 12.58
CA LEU A 482 -20.46 4.59 11.77
C LEU A 482 -21.95 4.94 11.78
N ASP A 483 -22.28 6.18 12.08
CA ASP A 483 -23.66 6.68 12.18
C ASP A 483 -23.80 8.06 11.52
N CYS A 484 -24.94 8.25 10.86
CA CYS A 484 -25.40 9.55 10.38
C CYS A 484 -26.85 9.78 10.84
N PRO A 485 -27.08 10.57 11.90
CA PRO A 485 -28.43 10.76 12.46
C PRO A 485 -29.32 11.67 11.60
N ASN A 486 -28.74 12.62 10.85
CA ASN A 486 -29.43 13.64 10.07
C ASN A 486 -28.93 13.76 8.61
N PRO A 487 -28.95 12.67 7.83
CA PRO A 487 -28.45 12.66 6.46
C PRO A 487 -29.35 13.50 5.56
N PHE A 488 -28.72 14.42 4.85
CA PHE A 488 -29.31 15.34 3.88
C PHE A 488 -28.82 15.02 2.47
N PHE A 489 -27.50 14.90 2.26
CA PHE A 489 -26.91 14.44 1.00
C PHE A 489 -26.25 13.06 1.09
N TYR A 490 -25.91 12.60 2.30
CA TYR A 490 -25.30 11.28 2.43
C TYR A 490 -26.26 10.14 2.06
N LYS A 491 -25.76 9.24 1.20
CA LYS A 491 -26.44 8.00 0.82
C LYS A 491 -26.31 6.99 1.96
N PRO A 492 -27.28 6.08 2.15
CA PRO A 492 -27.21 5.10 3.23
C PRO A 492 -26.04 4.12 3.01
N LEU A 493 -25.48 3.63 4.12
CA LEU A 493 -24.41 2.65 4.18
C LEU A 493 -24.91 1.27 3.75
N ASN A 494 -24.00 0.47 3.22
CA ASN A 494 -24.23 -0.94 2.87
C ASN A 494 -23.15 -1.83 3.49
N ILE A 495 -23.31 -3.16 3.35
CA ILE A 495 -22.38 -4.17 3.87
C ILE A 495 -21.62 -4.92 2.77
N ASN A 496 -21.61 -4.41 1.54
CA ASN A 496 -20.99 -5.10 0.41
C ASN A 496 -19.46 -5.05 0.51
N ASN A 497 -18.82 -6.21 0.41
CA ASN A 497 -17.37 -6.41 0.33
C ASN A 497 -16.60 -5.56 1.35
N GLN A 498 -15.87 -4.55 0.87
CA GLN A 498 -15.01 -3.67 1.67
C GLN A 498 -15.76 -2.83 2.70
N PHE A 499 -17.07 -2.61 2.52
CA PHE A 499 -17.90 -1.79 3.42
C PHE A 499 -18.43 -2.57 4.62
N GLY A 500 -18.35 -3.90 4.62
CA GLY A 500 -18.80 -4.72 5.74
C GLY A 500 -18.16 -6.08 5.73
N ILE A 501 -18.87 -7.06 5.18
CA ILE A 501 -18.44 -8.46 5.17
C ILE A 501 -17.86 -8.79 3.79
N TYR A 502 -16.60 -9.18 3.78
CA TYR A 502 -15.88 -9.55 2.57
C TYR A 502 -16.59 -10.71 1.86
N GLY A 503 -16.77 -10.61 0.54
CA GLY A 503 -17.44 -11.58 -0.34
C GLY A 503 -18.98 -11.48 -0.39
N ILE A 504 -19.61 -10.70 0.49
CA ILE A 504 -21.01 -10.31 0.31
C ILE A 504 -21.06 -9.22 -0.76
N SER A 505 -21.82 -9.44 -1.82
CA SER A 505 -21.98 -8.48 -2.91
C SER A 505 -23.43 -8.40 -3.37
N ASN A 506 -23.78 -7.28 -4.01
CA ASN A 506 -25.12 -7.01 -4.56
C ASN A 506 -26.27 -7.08 -3.55
N THR A 507 -25.99 -6.86 -2.26
CA THR A 507 -27.06 -6.71 -1.26
C THR A 507 -27.76 -5.36 -1.41
N GLN A 508 -29.08 -5.38 -1.23
CA GLN A 508 -29.92 -4.16 -1.21
C GLN A 508 -30.17 -3.63 0.20
N ILE A 509 -29.58 -4.27 1.22
CA ILE A 509 -29.70 -3.80 2.60
C ILE A 509 -28.91 -2.51 2.74
N ASN A 510 -29.58 -1.47 3.21
CA ASN A 510 -28.95 -0.19 3.48
C ASN A 510 -29.43 0.35 4.84
N GLY A 511 -28.59 1.12 5.51
CA GLY A 511 -28.89 1.76 6.78
C GLY A 511 -28.08 3.03 6.98
N PHE A 512 -28.45 3.85 7.97
CA PHE A 512 -27.66 5.03 8.33
C PHE A 512 -26.73 4.81 9.52
N GLN A 513 -26.89 3.68 10.20
CA GLN A 513 -25.99 3.16 11.24
C GLN A 513 -25.39 1.84 10.79
N ARG A 514 -24.09 1.67 10.99
CA ARG A 514 -23.36 0.42 10.72
C ARG A 514 -22.42 0.09 11.86
N LEU A 515 -22.44 -1.18 12.27
CA LEU A 515 -21.45 -1.76 13.17
C LEU A 515 -20.81 -2.97 12.51
N ASN A 516 -19.52 -2.90 12.28
CA ASN A 516 -18.69 -3.96 11.74
C ASN A 516 -17.77 -4.49 12.84
N MET A 517 -17.66 -5.81 12.92
CA MET A 517 -16.63 -6.48 13.71
C MET A 517 -15.90 -7.48 12.82
N ARG A 518 -14.58 -7.48 12.90
CA ARG A 518 -13.74 -8.40 12.15
C ARG A 518 -12.64 -8.92 13.05
N ALA A 519 -12.54 -10.24 13.18
CA ALA A 519 -11.43 -10.91 13.81
C ALA A 519 -10.69 -11.73 12.75
N TYR A 520 -9.36 -11.63 12.72
CA TYR A 520 -8.54 -12.48 11.86
C TYR A 520 -7.33 -13.03 12.60
N SER A 521 -7.16 -14.34 12.46
CA SER A 521 -6.09 -15.12 13.05
C SER A 521 -5.08 -15.47 11.98
N ASN A 522 -3.86 -14.93 12.09
CA ASN A 522 -2.77 -15.21 11.15
C ASN A 522 -1.79 -16.23 11.73
N PHE A 523 -1.54 -17.28 10.97
CA PHE A 523 -0.60 -18.35 11.29
C PHE A 523 0.51 -18.41 10.23
N TYR A 524 1.64 -17.82 10.58
CA TYR A 524 2.82 -17.78 9.74
C TYR A 524 3.54 -19.12 9.78
N THR A 525 3.51 -19.83 8.65
CA THR A 525 4.15 -21.13 8.51
C THR A 525 5.66 -20.95 8.30
N PRO A 526 6.48 -21.96 8.63
CA PRO A 526 7.92 -21.94 8.37
C PRO A 526 8.23 -22.34 6.92
N LEU A 527 7.20 -22.72 6.14
CA LEU A 527 7.36 -23.15 4.77
C LEU A 527 7.85 -21.99 3.90
N LYS A 528 9.02 -22.18 3.29
CA LYS A 528 9.61 -21.24 2.35
C LYS A 528 9.95 -21.96 1.05
N VAL A 529 9.46 -21.44 -0.08
CA VAL A 529 9.73 -22.01 -1.41
C VAL A 529 10.21 -20.89 -2.32
N TYR A 530 11.48 -20.92 -2.74
CA TYR A 530 12.09 -19.86 -3.58
C TYR A 530 11.91 -18.42 -3.06
N GLY A 531 11.84 -18.22 -1.74
CA GLY A 531 11.59 -16.91 -1.13
C GLY A 531 10.12 -16.64 -0.78
N PHE A 532 9.19 -17.36 -1.40
CA PHE A 532 7.77 -17.30 -1.06
C PHE A 532 7.51 -17.94 0.30
N LYS A 533 6.87 -17.18 1.17
CA LYS A 533 6.44 -17.55 2.51
C LYS A 533 4.92 -17.66 2.51
N PHE A 534 4.40 -18.54 3.35
CA PHE A 534 2.97 -18.87 3.41
C PHE A 534 2.40 -18.52 4.78
N ASN A 535 1.27 -17.82 4.78
CA ASN A 535 0.47 -17.49 5.96
C ASN A 535 -0.91 -18.13 5.81
N LEU A 536 -1.36 -18.86 6.83
CA LEU A 536 -2.73 -19.38 6.89
C LEU A 536 -3.56 -18.40 7.72
N GLN A 537 -4.75 -18.07 7.24
CA GLN A 537 -5.62 -17.08 7.86
C GLN A 537 -7.00 -17.70 8.15
N ALA A 538 -7.52 -17.43 9.33
CA ALA A 538 -8.93 -17.66 9.65
C ALA A 538 -9.60 -16.32 9.95
N THR A 539 -10.80 -16.10 9.44
CA THR A 539 -11.53 -14.84 9.64
C THR A 539 -12.93 -15.07 10.17
N ILE A 540 -13.36 -14.19 11.06
CA ILE A 540 -14.74 -14.06 11.52
C ILE A 540 -15.14 -12.61 11.28
N GLN A 541 -16.23 -12.41 10.57
CA GLN A 541 -16.72 -11.10 10.17
C GLN A 541 -18.19 -10.99 10.53
N THR A 542 -18.59 -9.88 11.14
CA THR A 542 -20.00 -9.59 11.39
C THR A 542 -20.33 -8.16 11.04
N SER A 543 -21.57 -7.93 10.61
CA SER A 543 -22.07 -6.60 10.32
C SER A 543 -23.54 -6.47 10.68
N GLN A 544 -23.89 -5.35 11.30
CA GLN A 544 -25.27 -4.91 11.57
C GLN A 544 -25.50 -3.56 10.93
N LEU A 545 -26.71 -3.37 10.41
CA LEU A 545 -27.20 -2.12 9.87
C LEU A 545 -28.52 -1.74 10.55
N ALA A 546 -28.73 -0.44 10.75
CA ALA A 546 -30.01 0.10 11.18
C ALA A 546 -30.42 1.34 10.40
N TYR A 547 -31.73 1.52 10.25
CA TYR A 547 -32.31 2.75 9.74
C TYR A 547 -32.46 3.77 10.87
N ARG A 548 -32.66 5.06 10.53
CA ARG A 548 -32.45 6.22 11.42
C ARG A 548 -33.11 6.10 12.81
N ASP A 549 -34.30 5.51 12.88
CA ASP A 549 -35.13 5.45 14.09
C ASP A 549 -35.11 4.08 14.79
N GLU A 550 -34.30 3.14 14.30
CA GLU A 550 -34.22 1.78 14.82
C GLU A 550 -32.98 1.60 15.70
N ASN A 551 -33.10 0.77 16.74
CA ASN A 551 -31.93 0.36 17.50
C ASN A 551 -31.08 -0.61 16.67
N LEU A 552 -29.77 -0.36 16.62
CA LEU A 552 -28.82 -1.20 15.91
C LEU A 552 -28.83 -2.67 16.35
N PHE A 553 -28.95 -2.94 17.65
CA PHE A 553 -28.87 -4.30 18.19
C PHE A 553 -30.16 -5.12 18.07
N ASP A 554 -31.29 -4.46 17.80
CA ASP A 554 -32.55 -5.15 17.50
C ASP A 554 -32.55 -5.68 16.06
N ASN A 555 -31.68 -5.13 15.21
CA ASN A 555 -31.51 -5.54 13.83
C ASN A 555 -30.64 -6.77 13.65
N ARG A 556 -30.89 -7.48 12.55
CA ARG A 556 -30.25 -8.77 12.25
C ARG A 556 -28.74 -8.64 12.11
N LEU A 557 -28.02 -9.51 12.82
CA LEU A 557 -26.57 -9.71 12.67
C LEU A 557 -26.27 -10.60 11.46
N TYR A 558 -25.53 -10.06 10.49
CA TYR A 558 -24.95 -10.83 9.41
C TYR A 558 -23.57 -11.31 9.82
N ALA A 559 -23.22 -12.56 9.51
CA ALA A 559 -21.95 -13.16 9.87
C ALA A 559 -21.32 -13.89 8.66
N GLY A 560 -19.99 -13.91 8.61
CA GLY A 560 -19.19 -14.63 7.63
C GLY A 560 -17.96 -15.25 8.29
N PHE A 561 -17.63 -16.46 7.87
CA PHE A 561 -16.48 -17.23 8.34
C PHE A 561 -15.57 -17.54 7.17
N GLY A 562 -14.30 -17.13 7.24
CA GLY A 562 -13.34 -17.33 6.16
C GLY A 562 -12.15 -18.20 6.58
N LEU A 563 -11.64 -18.97 5.62
CA LEU A 563 -10.35 -19.64 5.70
C LEU A 563 -9.57 -19.33 4.44
N GLY A 564 -8.36 -18.80 4.61
CA GLY A 564 -7.52 -18.37 3.50
C GLY A 564 -6.06 -18.74 3.66
N CYS A 565 -5.33 -18.63 2.55
CA CYS A 565 -3.89 -18.73 2.50
C CYS A 565 -3.34 -17.54 1.71
N GLU A 566 -2.36 -16.87 2.31
CA GLU A 566 -1.64 -15.77 1.72
C GLU A 566 -0.21 -16.21 1.40
N VAL A 567 0.28 -15.83 0.22
CA VAL A 567 1.61 -16.19 -0.28
C VAL A 567 2.33 -14.91 -0.70
N ARG A 568 3.52 -14.69 -0.15
CA ARG A 568 4.30 -13.47 -0.41
C ARG A 568 5.79 -13.74 -0.45
N ASN A 569 6.50 -13.02 -1.31
CA ASN A 569 7.96 -12.98 -1.32
C ASN A 569 8.43 -11.54 -1.09
N GLU A 570 9.02 -11.27 0.08
CA GLU A 570 9.45 -9.92 0.46
C GLU A 570 10.59 -9.35 -0.39
N ASN A 571 11.28 -10.17 -1.17
CA ASN A 571 12.34 -9.71 -2.08
C ASN A 571 11.78 -9.30 -3.45
N LEU A 572 10.48 -9.52 -3.69
CA LEU A 572 9.78 -9.15 -4.94
C LEU A 572 8.80 -8.02 -4.65
N THR A 573 8.60 -7.13 -5.61
CA THR A 573 7.59 -6.06 -5.52
C THR A 573 6.16 -6.57 -5.73
N PHE A 574 5.95 -7.88 -5.87
CA PHE A 574 4.64 -8.49 -6.03
C PHE A 574 3.76 -8.28 -4.80
N ASN A 575 2.50 -7.99 -5.05
CA ASN A 575 1.45 -7.99 -4.03
C ASN A 575 1.24 -9.40 -3.47
N THR A 576 0.62 -9.49 -2.30
CA THR A 576 0.38 -10.76 -1.62
C THR A 576 -0.70 -11.53 -2.35
N LEU A 577 -0.41 -12.74 -2.85
CA LEU A 577 -1.45 -13.59 -3.41
C LEU A 577 -2.31 -14.14 -2.27
N LYS A 578 -3.60 -13.80 -2.26
CA LYS A 578 -4.59 -14.29 -1.29
C LYS A 578 -5.53 -15.27 -1.98
N ILE A 579 -5.67 -16.45 -1.39
CA ILE A 579 -6.63 -17.48 -1.77
C ILE A 579 -7.56 -17.64 -0.58
N ASP A 580 -8.86 -17.37 -0.74
CA ASP A 580 -9.79 -17.28 0.38
C ASP A 580 -11.11 -18.01 0.08
N ALA A 581 -11.64 -18.69 1.09
CA ALA A 581 -12.91 -19.38 1.04
C ALA A 581 -13.78 -18.93 2.22
N ASN A 582 -14.90 -18.28 1.91
CA ASN A 582 -15.81 -17.71 2.89
C ASN A 582 -17.16 -18.44 2.88
N TYR A 583 -17.73 -18.63 4.07
CA TYR A 583 -19.04 -19.22 4.31
C TYR A 583 -19.94 -18.26 5.08
N TYR A 584 -21.17 -18.09 4.60
CA TYR A 584 -22.18 -17.21 5.19
C TYR A 584 -23.38 -18.05 5.67
N PRO A 585 -23.61 -18.17 6.99
CA PRO A 585 -24.75 -18.91 7.52
C PRO A 585 -26.09 -18.34 7.08
N TYR A 586 -26.16 -17.01 6.94
CA TYR A 586 -27.33 -16.30 6.45
C TYR A 586 -26.95 -15.41 5.28
N VAL A 587 -27.57 -15.66 4.13
CA VAL A 587 -27.30 -14.94 2.89
C VAL A 587 -28.21 -13.71 2.83
N PRO A 588 -27.65 -12.48 2.75
CA PRO A 588 -28.44 -11.27 2.53
C PRO A 588 -29.26 -11.33 1.24
N PRO A 589 -30.43 -10.65 1.18
CA PRO A 589 -31.19 -10.51 -0.05
C PRO A 589 -30.33 -9.93 -1.18
N GLY A 590 -30.30 -10.62 -2.33
CA GLY A 590 -29.53 -10.22 -3.51
C GLY A 590 -28.28 -11.08 -3.78
N MET A 591 -27.71 -11.69 -2.73
CA MET A 591 -26.58 -12.61 -2.89
C MET A 591 -27.05 -14.04 -3.23
N ARG A 592 -26.28 -14.74 -4.08
CA ARG A 592 -26.57 -16.12 -4.47
C ARG A 592 -25.56 -17.08 -3.85
N GLY A 593 -26.04 -17.99 -3.02
CA GLY A 593 -25.25 -19.06 -2.41
C GLY A 593 -24.55 -18.65 -1.11
N ASN A 594 -24.20 -19.66 -0.32
CA ASN A 594 -23.63 -19.49 1.02
C ASN A 594 -22.08 -19.53 1.01
N PHE A 595 -21.47 -19.81 -0.14
CA PHE A 595 -20.02 -19.97 -0.28
C PHE A 595 -19.48 -18.98 -1.31
N TYR A 596 -18.35 -18.36 -0.97
CA TYR A 596 -17.61 -17.47 -1.85
C TYR A 596 -16.13 -17.87 -1.87
N PHE A 597 -15.58 -18.06 -3.06
CA PHE A 597 -14.18 -18.42 -3.26
C PHE A 597 -13.52 -17.36 -4.13
N GLU A 598 -12.34 -16.91 -3.72
CA GLU A 598 -11.62 -15.86 -4.42
C GLU A 598 -10.11 -16.15 -4.45
N ILE A 599 -9.50 -15.81 -5.58
CA ILE A 599 -8.06 -15.72 -5.75
C ILE A 599 -7.78 -14.29 -6.22
N THR A 600 -7.12 -13.50 -5.39
CA THR A 600 -6.81 -12.10 -5.67
C THR A 600 -5.43 -11.74 -5.14
N THR A 601 -4.86 -10.64 -5.59
CA THR A 601 -3.68 -10.06 -4.96
C THR A 601 -4.06 -8.89 -4.07
N VAL A 602 -3.51 -8.88 -2.86
CA VAL A 602 -3.76 -7.85 -1.86
C VAL A 602 -2.52 -6.98 -1.76
N SER A 603 -2.74 -5.66 -1.87
CA SER A 603 -1.67 -4.67 -1.75
C SER A 603 -0.89 -4.81 -0.45
N ASP A 604 0.38 -4.47 -0.49
CA ASP A 604 1.24 -4.44 0.68
C ASP A 604 0.76 -3.44 1.75
N PHE A 605 -0.04 -3.91 2.71
CA PHE A 605 -0.49 -3.08 3.82
C PHE A 605 0.69 -2.68 4.72
N ARG A 606 0.80 -1.37 4.95
CA ARG A 606 1.75 -0.75 5.88
C ARG A 606 0.97 0.23 6.75
N PHE A 607 1.39 0.39 8.01
CA PHE A 607 0.88 1.49 8.83
C PHE A 607 1.20 2.83 8.15
N ASN A 608 0.26 3.77 8.20
CA ASN A 608 0.54 5.12 7.74
C ASN A 608 1.58 5.77 8.67
N ILE A 609 2.76 6.03 8.12
CA ILE A 609 3.86 6.64 8.86
C ILE A 609 3.81 8.17 8.89
N PHE A 610 2.87 8.79 8.20
CA PHE A 610 2.71 10.24 8.14
C PHE A 610 1.60 10.69 9.09
N ALA A 611 1.97 11.45 10.12
CA ALA A 611 0.99 12.00 11.07
C ALA A 611 0.03 13.02 10.44
N LEU A 612 0.44 13.68 9.35
CA LEU A 612 -0.34 14.72 8.69
C LEU A 612 -0.59 14.34 7.24
N THR A 613 -1.85 14.47 6.82
CA THR A 613 -2.33 14.26 5.46
C THR A 613 -3.16 15.46 5.01
N ALA A 614 -3.60 15.47 3.75
CA ALA A 614 -4.52 16.50 3.28
C ALA A 614 -5.78 16.55 4.16
N PRO A 615 -6.23 17.74 4.61
CA PRO A 615 -7.48 17.88 5.35
C PRO A 615 -8.65 17.30 4.57
N SER A 616 -9.52 16.52 5.20
CA SER A 616 -10.71 15.95 4.56
C SER A 616 -11.90 15.97 5.50
N TYR A 617 -13.11 15.91 4.93
CA TYR A 617 -14.30 15.61 5.72
C TYR A 617 -14.21 14.22 6.34
N LEU A 618 -14.89 14.03 7.46
CA LEU A 618 -15.03 12.70 8.05
C LEU A 618 -15.80 11.82 7.06
N SER A 619 -15.22 10.70 6.67
CA SER A 619 -15.74 9.84 5.62
C SER A 619 -16.96 9.07 6.11
N TYR A 620 -18.07 9.12 5.37
CA TYR A 620 -19.26 8.32 5.62
C TYR A 620 -19.49 7.33 4.46
N ARG A 621 -18.92 6.14 4.54
CA ARG A 621 -19.05 5.07 3.52
C ARG A 621 -18.75 3.69 4.05
#